data_AF-A0AAX4KL63-F1
#
_entry.id   AF-A0AAX4KL63-F1
#
_cell.length_a   1.000
_cell.length_b   1.000
_cell.length_c   1.000
_cell.angle_alpha   90.00
_cell.angle_beta   90.00
_cell.angle_gamma   90.00
#
_symmetry.space_group_name_H-M   'P 1'
#
loop_
_entity.id
_entity.type
_entity.pdbx_description
1 polymer ?
#
loop_
_entity_poly.entity_id
_entity_poly.type
_entity_poly.pdbx_seq_one_letter_code
_entity_poly.pdbx_strand_id
1 'polypeptide(L)'
;MPSSVISSTSSSDEDHISNDSLSSGSVSTTSSARSDDSSIDLSKLNISHSSSSPVPNTPITPTRDPWRISPHRLRYTSCPCTSLKLKKFQTMVTSEDYLRFNMDRFDKLLTRLCKMSNIPRIAQNVELVLRGLRERGYELFHFVGRTLNQEEGGNGRSGMSVFLMIPDPNNKLLGHKILAEILIHSRIMGKGKDQYEIASRFHEDYADWILIQPYEYLSDTRSRKIEYVIPDKKENKSWETIINDLLSKIRHVYSGLTVYAGGIIPVITRTTKELKEDGCRVYAFEMELVYRKTSTNRFIKMIRIGLKVFPSQMNKSNSVSLSKAKKEEEIGAVILLEIRDDKIKNMLVMYKDDWPVVHSYRDVIPPPDLSGLERLVES
;
A
#
# COMPACT_ATOMS: atom_id res chain seq x y z
N MET A 1 40.05 40.44 -35.20
CA MET A 1 40.59 39.36 -36.05
C MET A 1 41.83 38.82 -35.36
N PRO A 2 41.68 37.65 -34.72
CA PRO A 2 42.05 36.38 -35.33
C PRO A 2 40.85 35.43 -35.49
N SER A 3 41.10 34.33 -36.17
CA SER A 3 40.17 33.51 -36.95
C SER A 3 39.60 32.29 -36.21
N SER A 4 38.41 31.85 -36.69
CA SER A 4 37.88 30.46 -36.80
C SER A 4 37.78 29.63 -35.51
N VAL A 5 36.59 29.39 -34.94
CA VAL A 5 35.52 28.45 -35.37
C VAL A 5 36.01 27.03 -35.64
N ILE A 6 35.84 26.15 -34.66
CA ILE A 6 35.54 24.72 -34.87
C ILE A 6 34.50 24.30 -33.83
N SER A 7 33.37 23.82 -34.34
CA SER A 7 32.31 23.10 -33.66
C SER A 7 32.75 21.67 -33.32
N SER A 8 32.39 21.17 -32.15
CA SER A 8 32.48 19.75 -31.81
C SER A 8 31.18 19.31 -31.15
N THR A 9 30.50 18.44 -31.89
CA THR A 9 29.29 17.70 -31.57
C THR A 9 29.45 16.82 -30.34
N SER A 10 28.42 16.82 -29.52
CA SER A 10 28.12 15.86 -28.47
C SER A 10 27.99 14.45 -29.05
N SER A 11 28.84 13.52 -28.60
CA SER A 11 28.58 12.08 -28.66
C SER A 11 28.31 11.60 -27.23
N SER A 12 27.12 11.02 -27.09
CA SER A 12 26.59 10.27 -25.96
C SER A 12 27.41 9.00 -25.72
N ASP A 13 28.06 8.92 -24.57
CA ASP A 13 28.55 7.66 -24.00
C ASP A 13 27.41 7.04 -23.16
N GLU A 14 26.68 6.12 -23.79
CA GLU A 14 25.85 5.14 -23.11
C GLU A 14 26.74 3.96 -22.70
N ASP A 15 27.11 3.88 -21.43
CA ASP A 15 27.72 2.67 -20.88
C ASP A 15 26.64 1.68 -20.46
N HIS A 16 26.45 0.70 -21.34
CA HIS A 16 25.80 -0.57 -21.12
C HIS A 16 26.43 -1.32 -19.93
N ILE A 17 25.65 -1.57 -18.87
CA ILE A 17 25.95 -2.61 -17.89
C ILE A 17 25.31 -3.91 -18.37
N SER A 18 26.18 -4.84 -18.74
CA SER A 18 25.95 -6.22 -19.12
C SER A 18 25.35 -7.05 -17.98
N ASN A 19 24.24 -7.75 -18.26
CA ASN A 19 23.71 -8.83 -17.43
C ASN A 19 24.29 -10.15 -17.92
N ASP A 20 25.31 -10.65 -17.22
CA ASP A 20 25.79 -12.02 -17.37
C ASP A 20 24.92 -13.00 -16.57
N SER A 21 24.14 -13.78 -17.29
CA SER A 21 24.26 -15.25 -17.37
C SER A 21 24.76 -15.98 -16.12
N LEU A 22 23.85 -16.47 -15.26
CA LEU A 22 24.14 -17.55 -14.32
C LEU A 22 23.36 -18.82 -14.65
N SER A 23 24.16 -19.79 -15.06
CA SER A 23 23.93 -21.20 -15.32
C SER A 23 23.11 -21.93 -14.26
N SER A 24 22.03 -22.59 -14.69
CA SER A 24 21.31 -23.62 -13.93
C SER A 24 21.95 -24.99 -14.23
N GLY A 25 22.95 -25.34 -13.43
CA GLY A 25 23.54 -26.68 -13.41
C GLY A 25 22.55 -27.73 -12.89
N SER A 26 22.34 -28.75 -13.70
CA SER A 26 21.60 -29.98 -13.42
C SER A 26 22.31 -30.85 -12.38
N VAL A 27 21.57 -31.32 -11.36
CA VAL A 27 21.98 -32.45 -10.53
C VAL A 27 20.81 -33.43 -10.44
N SER A 28 21.01 -34.57 -11.10
CA SER A 28 20.20 -35.77 -10.97
C SER A 28 20.52 -36.47 -9.65
N THR A 29 19.49 -36.88 -8.90
CA THR A 29 19.61 -38.02 -7.98
C THR A 29 18.38 -38.91 -8.14
N THR A 30 18.67 -40.19 -8.33
CA THR A 30 17.76 -41.31 -8.51
C THR A 30 17.36 -41.94 -7.18
N SER A 31 16.19 -42.58 -7.23
CA SER A 31 15.72 -43.72 -6.41
C SER A 31 15.46 -43.52 -4.90
N SER A 32 14.20 -43.70 -4.50
CA SER A 32 13.75 -44.99 -3.97
C SER A 32 12.23 -45.08 -3.89
N ALA A 33 11.73 -46.15 -4.49
CA ALA A 33 10.35 -46.58 -4.44
C ALA A 33 9.99 -47.11 -3.04
N ARG A 34 8.78 -46.80 -2.59
CA ARG A 34 7.98 -47.70 -1.75
C ARG A 34 6.55 -47.72 -2.28
N SER A 35 6.27 -48.85 -2.90
CA SER A 35 4.98 -49.43 -3.26
C SER A 35 4.10 -49.61 -2.02
N ASP A 36 2.87 -49.13 -2.08
CA ASP A 36 1.73 -49.75 -1.39
C ASP A 36 0.55 -49.78 -2.38
N ASP A 37 0.27 -51.00 -2.82
CA ASP A 37 -0.85 -51.40 -3.67
C ASP A 37 -2.18 -51.17 -2.94
N SER A 38 -3.12 -50.51 -3.61
CA SER A 38 -4.55 -50.71 -3.36
C SER A 38 -5.28 -50.79 -4.70
N SER A 39 -5.47 -52.03 -5.17
CA SER A 39 -6.24 -52.36 -6.35
C SER A 39 -7.71 -52.00 -6.15
N ILE A 40 -8.21 -51.02 -6.90
CA ILE A 40 -9.65 -50.74 -6.99
C ILE A 40 -10.21 -51.52 -8.17
N ASP A 41 -11.07 -52.48 -7.84
CA ASP A 41 -11.76 -53.40 -8.74
C ASP A 41 -12.80 -52.66 -9.59
N LEU A 42 -12.47 -52.45 -10.87
CA LEU A 42 -13.26 -51.71 -11.88
C LEU A 42 -14.46 -52.50 -12.43
N SER A 43 -14.83 -53.65 -11.84
CA SER A 43 -15.89 -54.53 -12.33
C SER A 43 -17.30 -54.28 -11.75
N LYS A 44 -17.48 -53.25 -10.88
CA LYS A 44 -18.78 -52.94 -10.25
C LYS A 44 -19.57 -51.78 -10.87
N LEU A 45 -19.15 -51.26 -12.02
CA LEU A 45 -19.94 -50.28 -12.79
C LEU A 45 -21.00 -50.99 -13.64
N ASN A 46 -22.06 -51.47 -12.99
CA ASN A 46 -23.24 -51.96 -13.69
C ASN A 46 -24.22 -50.79 -13.90
N ILE A 47 -24.30 -50.34 -15.15
CA ILE A 47 -25.23 -49.31 -15.63
C ILE A 47 -26.63 -49.91 -15.65
N SER A 48 -27.56 -49.30 -14.91
CA SER A 48 -28.99 -49.57 -15.04
C SER A 48 -29.73 -48.25 -15.26
N HIS A 49 -30.31 -48.10 -16.45
CA HIS A 49 -31.26 -47.05 -16.80
C HIS A 49 -32.59 -47.28 -16.08
N SER A 50 -33.12 -46.27 -15.36
CA SER A 50 -34.49 -45.72 -15.58
C SER A 50 -34.99 -44.83 -14.43
N SER A 51 -35.82 -43.88 -14.88
CA SER A 51 -36.82 -43.08 -14.17
C SER A 51 -36.40 -41.71 -13.64
N SER A 52 -37.08 -40.73 -14.26
CA SER A 52 -37.17 -39.31 -13.97
C SER A 52 -37.49 -39.01 -12.51
N SER A 53 -36.55 -38.38 -11.82
CA SER A 53 -36.82 -37.61 -10.60
C SER A 53 -36.89 -36.12 -10.94
N PRO A 54 -37.85 -35.37 -10.39
CA PRO A 54 -37.99 -33.95 -10.69
C PRO A 54 -36.79 -33.19 -10.13
N VAL A 55 -36.12 -32.43 -11.01
CA VAL A 55 -35.09 -31.48 -10.63
C VAL A 55 -35.69 -30.55 -9.56
N PRO A 56 -35.07 -30.41 -8.38
CA PRO A 56 -35.50 -29.40 -7.43
C PRO A 56 -35.25 -28.05 -8.09
N ASN A 57 -36.34 -27.34 -8.44
CA ASN A 57 -36.28 -25.91 -8.73
C ASN A 57 -35.94 -25.19 -7.42
N THR A 58 -34.66 -25.25 -7.01
CA THR A 58 -34.11 -24.20 -6.17
C THR A 58 -34.21 -22.92 -7.00
N PRO A 59 -34.95 -21.91 -6.54
CA PRO A 59 -34.89 -20.61 -7.19
C PRO A 59 -33.42 -20.19 -7.14
N ILE A 60 -32.78 -20.11 -8.30
CA ILE A 60 -31.50 -19.43 -8.44
C ILE A 60 -31.82 -17.98 -8.07
N THR A 61 -31.71 -17.65 -6.78
CA THR A 61 -31.63 -16.27 -6.35
C THR A 61 -30.52 -15.67 -7.20
N PRO A 62 -30.79 -14.68 -8.07
CA PRO A 62 -29.75 -14.11 -8.89
C PRO A 62 -28.67 -13.63 -7.92
N THR A 63 -27.49 -14.23 -8.00
CA THR A 63 -26.30 -13.79 -7.28
C THR A 63 -26.18 -12.32 -7.57
N ARG A 64 -26.47 -11.47 -6.57
CA ARG A 64 -26.36 -10.02 -6.71
C ARG A 64 -24.95 -9.75 -7.21
N ASP A 65 -24.85 -9.03 -8.32
CA ASP A 65 -23.57 -8.58 -8.85
C ASP A 65 -22.76 -7.94 -7.69
N PRO A 66 -21.52 -8.39 -7.41
CA PRO A 66 -20.70 -7.84 -6.34
C PRO A 66 -20.29 -6.39 -6.60
N TRP A 67 -20.44 -5.91 -7.85
CA TRP A 67 -20.03 -4.60 -8.29
C TRP A 67 -21.14 -3.55 -8.23
N ARG A 68 -20.78 -2.33 -7.85
CA ARG A 68 -21.63 -1.14 -7.93
C ARG A 68 -20.83 0.03 -8.48
N ILE A 69 -21.45 0.87 -9.31
CA ILE A 69 -20.77 1.97 -10.00
C ILE A 69 -21.49 3.30 -9.71
N SER A 70 -20.71 4.36 -9.55
CA SER A 70 -21.17 5.75 -9.41
C SER A 70 -20.30 6.69 -10.26
N PRO A 71 -20.85 7.37 -11.28
CA PRO A 71 -22.20 7.21 -11.87
C PRO A 71 -22.43 5.83 -12.50
N HIS A 72 -23.69 5.46 -12.74
CA HIS A 72 -24.13 4.10 -13.11
C HIS A 72 -23.62 3.54 -14.45
N ARG A 73 -22.77 4.24 -15.20
CA ARG A 73 -22.26 3.83 -16.52
C ARG A 73 -20.78 4.15 -16.64
N LEU A 74 -19.99 3.16 -17.05
CA LEU A 74 -18.54 3.27 -17.32
C LEU A 74 -18.19 3.26 -18.81
N ARG A 75 -19.15 3.09 -19.73
CA ARG A 75 -18.82 3.05 -21.16
C ARG A 75 -18.30 4.39 -21.66
N TYR A 76 -17.15 4.41 -22.33
CA TYR A 76 -16.56 5.62 -22.89
C TYR A 76 -17.53 6.47 -23.74
N THR A 77 -18.39 5.85 -24.55
CA THR A 77 -19.33 6.55 -25.46
C THR A 77 -20.57 7.14 -24.78
N SER A 78 -20.91 6.66 -23.58
CA SER A 78 -22.09 7.11 -22.82
C SER A 78 -21.75 7.46 -21.38
N CYS A 79 -20.46 7.63 -21.08
CA CYS A 79 -19.99 8.02 -19.79
C CYS A 79 -20.44 9.46 -19.55
N PRO A 80 -21.14 9.74 -18.44
CA PRO A 80 -21.49 11.11 -18.08
C PRO A 80 -20.27 12.04 -17.92
N CYS A 81 -19.07 11.46 -17.84
CA CYS A 81 -17.79 12.15 -17.76
C CYS A 81 -17.19 12.56 -19.11
N THR A 82 -17.44 11.78 -20.17
CA THR A 82 -16.98 12.08 -21.54
C THR A 82 -18.06 12.84 -22.31
N SER A 83 -19.32 12.65 -21.93
CA SER A 83 -20.44 13.48 -22.37
C SER A 83 -20.45 14.77 -21.55
N LEU A 84 -19.79 15.80 -22.06
CA LEU A 84 -19.69 17.19 -21.53
C LEU A 84 -21.04 17.93 -21.41
N LYS A 85 -22.16 17.24 -21.15
CA LYS A 85 -23.50 17.81 -20.95
C LYS A 85 -23.98 17.62 -19.52
N LEU A 86 -23.30 18.25 -18.56
CA LEU A 86 -23.81 18.34 -17.20
C LEU A 86 -23.62 19.77 -16.70
N LYS A 87 -24.69 20.56 -16.83
CA LYS A 87 -24.82 21.93 -16.30
C LYS A 87 -24.33 22.08 -14.84
N LYS A 88 -24.31 20.99 -14.06
CA LYS A 88 -23.75 20.93 -12.70
C LYS A 88 -22.23 21.09 -12.62
N PHE A 89 -21.46 20.67 -13.62
CA PHE A 89 -20.00 20.87 -13.63
C PHE A 89 -19.66 22.34 -13.88
N GLN A 90 -20.41 23.01 -14.75
CA GLN A 90 -20.24 24.43 -15.05
C GLN A 90 -20.47 25.34 -13.83
N THR A 91 -21.21 24.85 -12.81
CA THR A 91 -21.45 25.59 -11.56
C THR A 91 -20.42 25.29 -10.46
N MET A 92 -19.54 24.30 -10.63
CA MET A 92 -18.49 24.00 -9.66
C MET A 92 -17.26 24.85 -9.99
N VAL A 93 -17.01 25.86 -9.15
CA VAL A 93 -15.94 26.85 -9.35
C VAL A 93 -14.80 26.60 -8.36
N THR A 94 -15.13 26.13 -7.16
CA THR A 94 -14.15 25.98 -6.08
C THR A 94 -13.78 24.52 -5.84
N SER A 95 -12.58 24.32 -5.30
CA SER A 95 -12.11 23.00 -4.87
C SER A 95 -13.03 22.29 -3.87
N GLU A 96 -13.67 23.07 -3.02
CA GLU A 96 -14.61 22.58 -2.02
C GLU A 96 -15.87 22.03 -2.70
N ASP A 97 -16.31 22.62 -3.81
CA ASP A 97 -17.46 22.13 -4.58
C ASP A 97 -17.18 20.74 -5.16
N TYR A 98 -16.00 20.57 -5.78
CA TYR A 98 -15.57 19.27 -6.30
C TYR A 98 -15.43 18.22 -5.19
N LEU A 99 -14.84 18.60 -4.05
CA LEU A 99 -14.71 17.71 -2.90
C LEU A 99 -16.08 17.25 -2.40
N ARG A 100 -17.00 18.18 -2.11
CA ARG A 100 -18.36 17.85 -1.64
C ARG A 100 -19.11 16.98 -2.64
N PHE A 101 -18.98 17.28 -3.92
CA PHE A 101 -19.62 16.50 -4.97
C PHE A 101 -19.09 15.06 -5.03
N ASN A 102 -17.78 14.87 -4.91
CA ASN A 102 -17.17 13.53 -4.86
C ASN A 102 -17.57 12.77 -3.59
N MET A 103 -17.58 13.43 -2.44
CA MET A 103 -17.99 12.85 -1.16
C MET A 103 -19.46 12.37 -1.18
N ASP A 104 -20.39 13.17 -1.72
CA ASP A 104 -21.80 12.77 -1.90
C ASP A 104 -21.95 11.56 -2.83
N ARG A 105 -21.18 11.53 -3.94
CA ARG A 105 -21.20 10.39 -4.86
C ARG A 105 -20.63 9.12 -4.25
N PHE A 106 -19.60 9.25 -3.42
CA PHE A 106 -19.02 8.14 -2.67
C PHE A 106 -20.00 7.59 -1.64
N ASP A 107 -20.64 8.46 -0.84
CA ASP A 107 -21.61 8.02 0.18
C ASP A 107 -22.83 7.30 -0.45
N LYS A 108 -23.31 7.80 -1.60
CA LYS A 108 -24.34 7.12 -2.40
C LYS A 108 -23.89 5.77 -2.95
N LEU A 109 -22.62 5.62 -3.29
CA LEU A 109 -22.08 4.32 -3.68
C LEU A 109 -22.07 3.37 -2.48
N LEU A 110 -21.54 3.82 -1.35
CA LEU A 110 -21.42 3.04 -0.13
C LEU A 110 -22.80 2.56 0.36
N THR A 111 -23.80 3.45 0.36
CA THR A 111 -25.18 3.12 0.71
C THR A 111 -25.75 2.03 -0.19
N ARG A 112 -25.45 2.06 -1.49
CA ARG A 112 -25.90 1.03 -2.46
C ARG A 112 -25.15 -0.29 -2.34
N LEU A 113 -23.87 -0.23 -1.95
CA LEU A 113 -23.00 -1.40 -1.84
C LEU A 113 -23.30 -2.19 -0.56
N CYS A 114 -23.38 -1.51 0.58
CA CYS A 114 -23.41 -2.14 1.90
C CYS A 114 -24.40 -1.51 2.88
N LYS A 115 -25.30 -0.61 2.44
CA LYS A 115 -26.28 0.09 3.28
C LYS A 115 -25.64 0.88 4.43
N MET A 116 -24.40 1.32 4.25
CA MET A 116 -23.68 2.18 5.18
C MET A 116 -23.60 3.60 4.61
N SER A 117 -23.67 4.60 5.47
CA SER A 117 -23.59 6.01 5.09
C SER A 117 -23.01 6.82 6.25
N ASN A 118 -22.32 7.92 5.93
CA ASN A 118 -21.87 8.94 6.88
C ASN A 118 -20.98 8.41 8.02
N ILE A 119 -20.09 7.47 7.73
CA ILE A 119 -19.12 6.97 8.72
C ILE A 119 -17.88 7.89 8.72
N PRO A 120 -17.60 8.62 9.81
CA PRO A 120 -16.57 9.66 9.82
C PRO A 120 -15.18 9.17 9.42
N ARG A 121 -14.77 7.98 9.88
CA ARG A 121 -13.47 7.40 9.55
C ARG A 121 -13.32 7.06 8.07
N ILE A 122 -14.39 6.58 7.44
CA ILE A 122 -14.40 6.31 5.99
C ILE A 122 -14.30 7.64 5.26
N ALA A 123 -15.13 8.63 5.64
CA ALA A 123 -15.13 9.95 5.04
C ALA A 123 -13.76 10.63 5.07
N GLN A 124 -13.05 10.58 6.22
CA GLN A 124 -11.70 11.13 6.36
C GLN A 124 -10.69 10.50 5.40
N ASN A 125 -10.71 9.16 5.25
CA ASN A 125 -9.81 8.47 4.32
C ASN A 125 -10.15 8.80 2.86
N VAL A 126 -11.44 8.89 2.53
CA VAL A 126 -11.87 9.26 1.17
C VAL A 126 -11.42 10.68 0.86
N GLU A 127 -11.62 11.63 1.78
CA GLU A 127 -11.17 13.00 1.62
C GLU A 127 -9.65 13.09 1.39
N LEU A 128 -8.85 12.35 2.17
CA LEU A 128 -7.40 12.28 1.99
C LEU A 128 -7.03 11.84 0.57
N VAL A 129 -7.64 10.76 0.07
CA VAL A 129 -7.39 10.26 -1.29
C VAL A 129 -7.81 11.29 -2.35
N LEU A 130 -8.97 11.92 -2.18
CA LEU A 130 -9.48 12.93 -3.12
C LEU A 130 -8.55 14.15 -3.18
N ARG A 131 -8.06 14.62 -2.04
CA ARG A 131 -7.09 15.73 -1.97
C ARG A 131 -5.77 15.35 -2.63
N GLY A 132 -5.24 14.17 -2.35
CA GLY A 132 -4.01 13.68 -2.99
C GLY A 132 -4.12 13.50 -4.50
N LEU A 133 -5.26 13.01 -5.01
CA LEU A 133 -5.51 12.94 -6.46
C LEU A 133 -5.65 14.33 -7.09
N ARG A 134 -6.19 15.30 -6.35
CA ARG A 134 -6.31 16.68 -6.82
C ARG A 134 -4.98 17.39 -6.95
N GLU A 135 -4.05 17.17 -6.03
CA GLU A 135 -2.68 17.67 -6.14
C GLU A 135 -1.99 17.15 -7.42
N ARG A 136 -2.41 15.98 -7.91
CA ARG A 136 -1.99 15.38 -9.19
C ARG A 136 -2.80 15.86 -10.39
N GLY A 137 -3.72 16.81 -10.21
CA GLY A 137 -4.53 17.41 -11.28
C GLY A 137 -5.86 16.71 -11.58
N TYR A 138 -6.34 15.81 -10.71
CA TYR A 138 -7.61 15.10 -10.92
C TYR A 138 -8.72 15.60 -9.99
N GLU A 139 -9.87 15.97 -10.55
CA GLU A 139 -10.97 16.57 -9.76
C GLU A 139 -12.28 15.77 -9.80
N LEU A 140 -12.45 14.88 -10.78
CA LEU A 140 -13.68 14.11 -10.99
C LEU A 140 -13.40 12.64 -11.22
N PHE A 141 -14.11 11.78 -10.49
CA PHE A 141 -13.88 10.34 -10.50
C PHE A 141 -15.16 9.54 -10.79
N HIS A 142 -14.99 8.33 -11.32
CA HIS A 142 -15.93 7.24 -11.17
C HIS A 142 -15.54 6.46 -9.94
N PHE A 143 -16.52 6.19 -9.09
CA PHE A 143 -16.36 5.29 -7.98
C PHE A 143 -16.92 3.93 -8.38
N VAL A 144 -16.08 2.90 -8.29
CA VAL A 144 -16.45 1.51 -8.57
C VAL A 144 -16.21 0.69 -7.32
N GLY A 145 -17.28 0.23 -6.69
CA GLY A 145 -17.25 -0.57 -5.47
C GLY A 145 -17.42 -2.05 -5.75
N ARG A 146 -16.65 -2.89 -5.06
CA ARG A 146 -16.77 -4.35 -5.06
C ARG A 146 -16.87 -4.87 -3.64
N THR A 147 -17.84 -5.73 -3.36
CA THR A 147 -17.81 -6.53 -2.12
C THR A 147 -16.79 -7.64 -2.23
N LEU A 148 -15.91 -7.77 -1.25
CA LEU A 148 -14.91 -8.84 -1.18
C LEU A 148 -15.56 -10.14 -0.69
N ASN A 149 -15.13 -11.25 -1.25
CA ASN A 149 -15.55 -12.57 -0.79
C ASN A 149 -14.87 -12.92 0.56
N GLN A 150 -15.28 -14.03 1.22
CA GLN A 150 -14.74 -14.39 2.54
C GLN A 150 -13.23 -14.66 2.54
N GLU A 151 -12.70 -15.18 1.44
CA GLU A 151 -11.26 -15.44 1.28
C GLU A 151 -10.46 -14.14 1.25
N GLU A 152 -10.96 -13.14 0.53
CA GLU A 152 -10.34 -11.81 0.42
C GLU A 152 -10.55 -10.93 1.66
N GLY A 153 -11.74 -10.98 2.27
CA GLY A 153 -12.08 -10.20 3.46
C GLY A 153 -11.47 -10.75 4.76
N GLY A 154 -11.17 -12.05 4.77
CA GLY A 154 -10.68 -12.79 5.93
C GLY A 154 -11.81 -13.25 6.88
N ASN A 155 -11.51 -14.27 7.70
CA ASN A 155 -12.49 -14.91 8.58
C ASN A 155 -13.19 -13.91 9.52
N GLY A 156 -14.52 -13.86 9.45
CA GLY A 156 -15.37 -13.03 10.31
C GLY A 156 -15.34 -11.53 10.00
N ARG A 157 -14.88 -11.16 8.80
CA ARG A 157 -14.83 -9.77 8.32
C ARG A 157 -15.65 -9.65 7.03
N SER A 158 -16.31 -8.50 6.86
CA SER A 158 -16.85 -8.10 5.58
C SER A 158 -15.90 -7.09 4.96
N GLY A 159 -15.43 -7.35 3.75
CA GLY A 159 -14.52 -6.46 3.03
C GLY A 159 -15.22 -5.81 1.85
N MET A 160 -14.78 -4.60 1.51
CA MET A 160 -15.14 -3.95 0.25
C MET A 160 -13.97 -3.14 -0.27
N SER A 161 -13.84 -3.08 -1.58
CA SER A 161 -12.88 -2.23 -2.27
C SER A 161 -13.63 -1.20 -3.10
N VAL A 162 -13.18 0.05 -3.07
CA VAL A 162 -13.71 1.14 -3.89
C VAL A 162 -12.59 1.75 -4.72
N PHE A 163 -12.72 1.67 -6.03
CA PHE A 163 -11.78 2.22 -7.00
C PHE A 163 -12.22 3.60 -7.45
N LEU A 164 -11.24 4.50 -7.57
CA LEU A 164 -11.40 5.80 -8.19
C LEU A 164 -10.81 5.75 -9.59
N MET A 165 -11.66 5.93 -10.61
CA MET A 165 -11.29 5.78 -12.00
C MET A 165 -11.58 7.04 -12.81
N ILE A 166 -10.77 7.29 -13.83
CA ILE A 166 -10.96 8.37 -14.82
C ILE A 166 -10.95 7.81 -16.24
N PRO A 167 -11.54 8.52 -17.22
CA PRO A 167 -11.45 8.11 -18.61
C PRO A 167 -10.01 7.95 -19.07
N ASP A 168 -9.75 6.89 -19.82
CA ASP A 168 -8.47 6.64 -20.46
C ASP A 168 -8.71 6.22 -21.91
N PRO A 169 -8.35 7.05 -22.91
CA PRO A 169 -8.53 6.71 -24.32
C PRO A 169 -7.68 5.51 -24.76
N ASN A 170 -6.62 5.17 -24.02
CA ASN A 170 -5.76 4.03 -24.34
C ASN A 170 -6.34 2.70 -23.83
N ASN A 171 -7.23 2.74 -22.84
CA ASN A 171 -7.87 1.55 -22.32
C ASN A 171 -9.10 1.19 -23.18
N LYS A 172 -8.90 0.38 -24.22
CA LYS A 172 -9.99 -0.04 -25.12
C LYS A 172 -11.00 -0.99 -24.50
N LEU A 173 -10.64 -1.67 -23.40
CA LEU A 173 -11.51 -2.66 -22.73
C LEU A 173 -12.54 -1.95 -21.82
N LEU A 174 -12.06 -1.09 -20.91
CA LEU A 174 -12.90 -0.45 -19.90
C LEU A 174 -13.15 1.04 -20.17
N GLY A 175 -12.36 1.66 -21.05
CA GLY A 175 -12.38 3.10 -21.31
C GLY A 175 -11.89 3.97 -20.15
N HIS A 176 -11.37 3.35 -19.07
CA HIS A 176 -11.01 4.00 -17.82
C HIS A 176 -9.74 3.42 -17.22
N LYS A 177 -8.96 4.23 -16.52
CA LYS A 177 -7.82 3.78 -15.71
C LYS A 177 -8.08 4.00 -14.22
N ILE A 178 -7.55 3.12 -13.39
CA ILE A 178 -7.59 3.24 -11.92
C ILE A 178 -6.54 4.27 -11.49
N LEU A 179 -6.92 5.16 -10.58
CA LEU A 179 -5.99 6.09 -9.93
C LEU A 179 -5.72 5.72 -8.48
N ALA A 180 -6.74 5.21 -7.77
CA ALA A 180 -6.62 4.84 -6.38
C ALA A 180 -7.61 3.73 -6.00
N GLU A 181 -7.29 3.05 -4.91
CA GLU A 181 -8.15 2.07 -4.23
C GLU A 181 -8.37 2.51 -2.77
N ILE A 182 -9.59 2.32 -2.29
CA ILE A 182 -9.96 2.43 -0.88
C ILE A 182 -10.50 1.08 -0.43
N LEU A 183 -9.77 0.43 0.47
CA LEU A 183 -10.13 -0.84 1.09
C LEU A 183 -10.79 -0.58 2.45
N ILE A 184 -11.99 -1.12 2.63
CA ILE A 184 -12.77 -0.96 3.86
C ILE A 184 -13.11 -2.36 4.38
N HIS A 185 -12.58 -2.69 5.56
CA HIS A 185 -12.98 -3.88 6.30
C HIS A 185 -13.88 -3.47 7.47
N SER A 186 -15.01 -4.14 7.59
CA SER A 186 -15.87 -4.06 8.77
C SER A 186 -15.80 -5.36 9.56
N ARG A 187 -15.77 -5.21 10.88
CA ARG A 187 -15.86 -6.32 11.83
C ARG A 187 -16.87 -5.97 12.91
N ILE A 188 -17.81 -6.87 13.15
CA ILE A 188 -18.70 -6.78 14.31
C ILE A 188 -17.91 -7.23 15.54
N MET A 189 -17.63 -6.29 16.44
CA MET A 189 -17.06 -6.58 17.75
C MET A 189 -18.17 -6.82 18.77
N GLY A 190 -17.87 -7.58 19.84
CA GLY A 190 -18.82 -7.93 20.89
C GLY A 190 -19.64 -6.71 21.37
N LYS A 191 -20.94 -6.93 21.62
CA LYS A 191 -22.01 -5.93 21.79
C LYS A 191 -22.50 -5.26 20.49
N GLY A 192 -22.21 -5.82 19.31
CA GLY A 192 -22.75 -5.32 18.04
C GLY A 192 -22.15 -3.99 17.58
N LYS A 193 -20.95 -3.63 18.08
CA LYS A 193 -20.26 -2.42 17.63
C LYS A 193 -19.45 -2.73 16.37
N ASP A 194 -19.71 -1.98 15.31
CA ASP A 194 -18.92 -2.07 14.08
C ASP A 194 -17.58 -1.36 14.26
N GLN A 195 -16.51 -2.09 13.94
CA GLN A 195 -15.18 -1.53 13.79
C GLN A 195 -14.82 -1.50 12.31
N TYR A 196 -14.39 -0.34 11.83
CA TYR A 196 -13.93 -0.13 10.46
C TYR A 196 -12.41 0.03 10.43
N GLU A 197 -11.76 -0.81 9.63
CA GLU A 197 -10.37 -0.70 9.22
C GLU A 197 -10.36 -0.20 7.78
N ILE A 198 -9.82 1.00 7.54
CA ILE A 198 -9.75 1.61 6.22
C ILE A 198 -8.27 1.79 5.85
N ALA A 199 -7.93 1.42 4.63
CA ALA A 199 -6.64 1.70 4.02
C ALA A 199 -6.87 2.14 2.58
N SER A 200 -5.96 2.96 2.05
CA SER A 200 -6.00 3.40 0.66
C SER A 200 -4.65 3.26 0.00
N ARG A 201 -4.60 3.16 -1.32
CA ARG A 201 -3.35 3.19 -2.09
C ARG A 201 -3.56 3.87 -3.42
N PHE A 202 -2.50 4.48 -3.94
CA PHE A 202 -2.50 5.03 -5.29
C PHE A 202 -2.02 3.97 -6.29
N HIS A 203 -2.49 4.05 -7.54
CA HIS A 203 -2.13 3.06 -8.56
C HIS A 203 -0.65 3.16 -8.98
N GLU A 204 -0.07 4.37 -8.92
CA GLU A 204 1.35 4.61 -9.23
C GLU A 204 2.30 3.88 -8.27
N ASP A 205 1.86 3.66 -7.02
CA ASP A 205 2.58 2.90 -6.01
C ASP A 205 1.63 1.98 -5.26
N TYR A 206 1.26 0.88 -5.93
CA TYR A 206 0.27 -0.06 -5.39
C TYR A 206 0.75 -0.80 -4.13
N ALA A 207 2.04 -0.75 -3.83
CA ALA A 207 2.62 -1.37 -2.64
C ALA A 207 2.47 -0.47 -1.41
N ASP A 208 2.28 0.84 -1.59
CA ASP A 208 2.10 1.78 -0.49
C ASP A 208 0.65 1.86 -0.01
N TRP A 209 0.37 1.21 1.11
CA TRP A 209 -0.92 1.34 1.79
C TRP A 209 -0.89 2.44 2.82
N ILE A 210 -1.74 3.43 2.62
CA ILE A 210 -1.91 4.62 3.44
C ILE A 210 -3.06 4.39 4.43
N LEU A 211 -2.81 4.70 5.70
CA LEU A 211 -3.78 4.59 6.78
C LEU A 211 -3.80 5.85 7.63
N ILE A 212 -4.99 6.30 8.04
CA ILE A 212 -5.14 7.37 9.04
C ILE A 212 -5.12 6.75 10.45
N GLN A 213 -4.00 6.89 11.16
CA GLN A 213 -3.79 6.28 12.48
C GLN A 213 -3.12 7.26 13.45
N PRO A 214 -3.91 8.03 14.24
CA PRO A 214 -3.36 8.90 15.26
C PRO A 214 -2.76 8.04 16.38
N TYR A 215 -1.45 7.92 16.39
CA TYR A 215 -0.71 7.12 17.35
C TYR A 215 -0.25 7.87 18.59
N GLU A 216 -0.89 7.58 19.73
CA GLU A 216 -0.33 7.95 21.03
C GLU A 216 0.64 6.87 21.51
N TYR A 217 1.91 7.26 21.65
CA TYR A 217 2.97 6.42 22.20
C TYR A 217 3.29 6.82 23.63
N LEU A 218 3.50 5.81 24.46
CA LEU A 218 4.14 5.97 25.77
C LEU A 218 5.57 5.43 25.65
N SER A 219 6.55 6.32 25.85
CA SER A 219 7.94 5.91 26.01
C SER A 219 8.11 5.28 27.39
N ASP A 220 8.84 4.17 27.46
CA ASP A 220 9.26 3.63 28.75
C ASP A 220 10.40 4.49 29.30
N THR A 221 10.15 5.16 30.44
CA THR A 221 11.12 6.04 31.09
C THR A 221 12.40 5.32 31.52
N ARG A 222 12.38 3.99 31.57
CA ARG A 222 13.54 3.15 31.87
C ARG A 222 14.29 2.68 30.63
N SER A 223 13.69 2.80 29.44
CA SER A 223 14.32 2.39 28.19
C SER A 223 15.28 3.49 27.71
N ARG A 224 16.54 3.11 27.45
CA ARG A 224 17.52 4.04 26.85
C ARG A 224 17.33 4.06 25.34
N LYS A 225 17.29 5.27 24.77
CA LYS A 225 17.40 5.46 23.33
C LYS A 225 18.76 4.96 22.85
N ILE A 226 18.76 4.19 21.77
CA ILE A 226 19.97 3.70 21.10
C ILE A 226 20.13 4.49 19.82
N GLU A 227 21.22 5.24 19.71
CA GLU A 227 21.56 5.94 18.48
C GLU A 227 22.58 5.14 17.67
N TYR A 228 22.35 5.07 16.36
CA TYR A 228 23.30 4.53 15.39
C TYR A 228 23.57 5.57 14.31
N VAL A 229 24.78 6.13 14.33
CA VAL A 229 25.23 7.13 13.35
C VAL A 229 25.73 6.41 12.11
N ILE A 230 25.27 6.84 10.94
CA ILE A 230 25.71 6.30 9.66
C ILE A 230 27.15 6.77 9.41
N PRO A 231 28.10 5.84 9.21
CA PRO A 231 29.49 6.15 8.87
C PRO A 231 29.61 7.09 7.68
N ASP A 232 30.62 7.98 7.69
CA ASP A 232 30.89 8.83 6.52
C ASP A 232 31.41 7.97 5.36
N LYS A 233 31.22 8.44 4.12
CA LYS A 233 31.69 7.73 2.90
C LYS A 233 33.18 7.42 2.94
N LYS A 234 33.97 8.22 3.67
CA LYS A 234 35.42 8.02 3.85
C LYS A 234 35.77 6.74 4.62
N GLU A 235 34.85 6.21 5.42
CA GLU A 235 35.05 4.97 6.17
C GLU A 235 34.85 3.71 5.32
N ASN A 236 34.49 3.84 4.03
CA ASN A 236 34.35 2.74 3.06
C ASN A 236 33.46 1.56 3.53
N LYS A 237 32.51 1.80 4.43
CA LYS A 237 31.54 0.78 4.85
C LYS A 237 30.44 0.61 3.80
N SER A 238 30.20 -0.64 3.39
CA SER A 238 29.11 -0.99 2.48
C SER A 238 27.74 -0.76 3.15
N TRP A 239 26.71 -0.52 2.34
CA TRP A 239 25.33 -0.42 2.82
C TRP A 239 24.88 -1.68 3.58
N GLU A 240 25.31 -2.85 3.12
CA GLU A 240 25.05 -4.13 3.80
C GLU A 240 25.61 -4.17 5.22
N THR A 241 26.83 -3.65 5.41
CA THR A 241 27.44 -3.55 6.76
C THR A 241 26.61 -2.64 7.65
N ILE A 242 26.20 -1.48 7.12
CA ILE A 242 25.40 -0.51 7.85
C ILE A 242 24.05 -1.11 8.27
N ILE A 243 23.42 -1.86 7.38
CA ILE A 243 22.15 -2.54 7.63
C ILE A 243 22.31 -3.66 8.66
N ASN A 244 23.36 -4.47 8.59
CA ASN A 244 23.62 -5.53 9.56
C ASN A 244 23.86 -4.96 10.97
N ASP A 245 24.62 -3.87 11.06
CA ASP A 245 24.83 -3.14 12.32
C ASP A 245 23.49 -2.62 12.87
N LEU A 246 22.65 -2.04 12.01
CA LEU A 246 21.33 -1.54 12.40
C LEU A 246 20.40 -2.66 12.89
N LEU A 247 20.33 -3.79 12.19
CA LEU A 247 19.55 -4.96 12.61
C LEU A 247 20.01 -5.51 13.96
N SER A 248 21.32 -5.49 14.21
CA SER A 248 21.89 -5.86 15.52
C SER A 248 21.41 -4.90 16.62
N LYS A 249 21.43 -3.59 16.37
CA LYS A 249 20.90 -2.59 17.32
C LYS A 249 19.41 -2.78 17.58
N ILE A 250 18.60 -3.07 16.55
CA ILE A 250 17.17 -3.36 16.71
C ILE A 250 16.95 -4.55 17.66
N ARG A 251 17.74 -5.63 17.54
CA ARG A 251 17.69 -6.78 18.48
C ARG A 251 18.06 -6.40 19.91
N HIS A 252 18.93 -5.41 20.10
CA HIS A 252 19.30 -4.94 21.44
C HIS A 252 18.22 -4.08 22.09
N VAL A 253 17.35 -3.41 21.32
CA VAL A 253 16.22 -2.65 21.88
C VAL A 253 15.22 -3.57 22.59
N TYR A 254 15.00 -4.79 22.08
CA TYR A 254 14.11 -5.77 22.69
C TYR A 254 14.77 -7.16 22.72
N SER A 255 15.24 -7.55 23.90
CA SER A 255 15.85 -8.88 24.12
C SER A 255 14.84 -9.99 23.78
N GLY A 256 15.28 -10.97 22.97
CA GLY A 256 14.44 -12.07 22.49
C GLY A 256 13.72 -11.81 21.16
N LEU A 257 13.87 -10.62 20.56
CA LEU A 257 13.26 -10.33 19.26
C LEU A 257 13.82 -11.22 18.15
N THR A 258 12.95 -11.94 17.46
CA THR A 258 13.28 -12.59 16.19
C THR A 258 13.14 -11.57 15.06
N VAL A 259 14.26 -11.13 14.51
CA VAL A 259 14.32 -10.11 13.45
C VAL A 259 14.53 -10.78 12.09
N TYR A 260 13.51 -10.67 11.23
CA TYR A 260 13.59 -11.11 9.83
C TYR A 260 14.02 -9.95 8.92
N ALA A 261 15.25 -10.03 8.42
CA ALA A 261 15.87 -8.97 7.62
C ALA A 261 15.07 -8.65 6.34
N GLY A 262 14.53 -9.68 5.67
CA GLY A 262 13.84 -9.53 4.39
C GLY A 262 12.60 -8.61 4.43
N GLY A 263 11.98 -8.43 5.60
CA GLY A 263 10.87 -7.48 5.75
C GLY A 263 11.31 -6.05 6.10
N ILE A 264 12.36 -5.91 6.91
CA ILE A 264 12.75 -4.62 7.50
C ILE A 264 13.66 -3.83 6.56
N ILE A 265 14.60 -4.50 5.90
CA ILE A 265 15.57 -3.84 5.00
C ILE A 265 14.88 -3.09 3.88
N PRO A 266 13.87 -3.66 3.17
CA PRO A 266 13.16 -2.93 2.12
C PRO A 266 12.49 -1.66 2.64
N VAL A 267 11.85 -1.72 3.82
CA VAL A 267 11.19 -0.56 4.44
C VAL A 267 12.20 0.54 4.75
N ILE A 268 13.30 0.22 5.44
CA ILE A 268 14.34 1.20 5.79
C ILE A 268 14.97 1.81 4.53
N THR A 269 15.27 0.97 3.54
CA THR A 269 15.89 1.40 2.28
C THR A 269 14.95 2.31 1.50
N ARG A 270 13.68 1.93 1.40
CA ARG A 270 12.65 2.70 0.72
C ARG A 270 12.43 4.06 1.39
N THR A 271 12.21 4.10 2.70
CA THR A 271 12.04 5.37 3.45
C THR A 271 13.26 6.28 3.34
N THR A 272 14.48 5.71 3.37
CA THR A 272 15.72 6.49 3.20
C THR A 272 15.82 7.08 1.79
N LYS A 273 15.34 6.35 0.77
CA LYS A 273 15.31 6.81 -0.62
C LYS A 273 14.28 7.92 -0.82
N GLU A 274 13.06 7.74 -0.30
CA GLU A 274 11.98 8.75 -0.37
C GLU A 274 12.43 10.06 0.30
N LEU A 275 13.00 10.00 1.51
CA LEU A 275 13.56 11.20 2.17
C LEU A 275 14.64 11.90 1.33
N LYS A 276 15.47 11.13 0.61
CA LYS A 276 16.50 11.68 -0.27
C LYS A 276 15.91 12.37 -1.48
N GLU A 277 14.82 11.84 -2.03
CA GLU A 277 14.06 12.46 -3.13
C GLU A 277 13.41 13.77 -2.65
N ASP A 278 13.00 13.84 -1.39
CA ASP A 278 12.53 15.06 -0.72
C ASP A 278 13.67 16.03 -0.34
N GLY A 279 14.91 15.74 -0.75
CA GLY A 279 16.07 16.58 -0.51
C GLY A 279 16.67 16.45 0.89
N CYS A 280 16.27 15.47 1.69
CA CYS A 280 16.79 15.18 3.03
C CYS A 280 17.73 13.98 3.03
N ARG A 281 18.90 14.09 3.69
CA ARG A 281 19.83 12.96 3.85
C ARG A 281 19.78 12.42 5.26
N VAL A 282 19.52 11.12 5.40
CA VAL A 282 19.60 10.41 6.67
C VAL A 282 21.06 10.28 7.12
N TYR A 283 21.33 10.60 8.37
CA TYR A 283 22.67 10.52 8.97
C TYR A 283 22.73 9.67 10.23
N ALA A 284 21.61 9.43 10.90
CA ALA A 284 21.56 8.57 12.07
C ALA A 284 20.16 7.95 12.24
N PHE A 285 20.11 6.85 12.96
CA PHE A 285 18.89 6.19 13.39
C PHE A 285 18.80 6.26 14.92
N GLU A 286 17.72 6.82 15.43
CA GLU A 286 17.38 6.82 16.85
C GLU A 286 16.35 5.73 17.12
N MET A 287 16.67 4.77 17.98
CA MET A 287 15.82 3.62 18.27
C MET A 287 15.39 3.60 19.73
N GLU A 288 14.10 3.34 19.98
CA GLU A 288 13.56 3.19 21.33
C GLU A 288 12.38 2.21 21.37
N LEU A 289 12.17 1.61 22.55
CA LEU A 289 10.99 0.79 22.81
C LEU A 289 9.85 1.68 23.28
N VAL A 290 8.72 1.65 22.56
CA VAL A 290 7.52 2.42 22.88
C VAL A 290 6.30 1.51 22.99
N TYR A 291 5.25 2.03 23.62
CA TYR A 291 3.99 1.34 23.79
C TYR A 291 2.87 2.15 23.14
N ARG A 292 2.25 1.59 22.10
CA ARG A 292 1.06 2.17 21.50
C ARG A 292 -0.17 1.79 22.31
N LYS A 293 -0.95 2.79 22.70
CA LYS A 293 -2.28 2.57 23.29
C LYS A 293 -3.30 2.27 22.18
N THR A 294 -4.00 1.16 22.29
CA THR A 294 -5.08 0.79 21.36
C THR A 294 -6.40 1.40 21.79
N SER A 295 -7.37 1.44 20.87
CA SER A 295 -8.77 1.81 21.18
C SER A 295 -9.41 0.94 22.27
N THR A 296 -8.90 -0.27 22.48
CA THR A 296 -9.34 -1.20 23.54
C THR A 296 -8.60 -1.00 24.87
N ASN A 297 -7.85 0.10 25.03
CA ASN A 297 -7.02 0.40 26.21
C ASN A 297 -5.93 -0.64 26.49
N ARG A 298 -5.56 -1.45 25.49
CA ARG A 298 -4.42 -2.36 25.54
C ARG A 298 -3.18 -1.68 25.01
N PHE A 299 -2.03 -2.00 25.57
CA PHE A 299 -0.73 -1.51 25.11
C PHE A 299 -0.08 -2.54 24.19
N ILE A 300 0.38 -2.08 23.03
CA ILE A 300 1.12 -2.90 22.07
C ILE A 300 2.56 -2.39 22.05
N LYS A 301 3.51 -3.31 22.25
CA LYS A 301 4.95 -3.03 22.18
C LYS A 301 5.36 -2.71 20.75
N MET A 302 6.17 -1.68 20.58
CA MET A 302 6.70 -1.28 19.28
C MET A 302 8.14 -0.79 19.41
N ILE A 303 8.96 -1.04 18.39
CA ILE A 303 10.24 -0.34 18.23
C ILE A 303 10.00 0.85 17.34
N ARG A 304 10.31 2.05 17.86
CA ARG A 304 10.32 3.30 17.11
C ARG A 304 11.73 3.53 16.59
N ILE A 305 11.88 3.76 15.29
CA ILE A 305 13.14 4.11 14.63
C ILE A 305 12.96 5.49 13.99
N GLY A 306 13.46 6.53 14.63
CA GLY A 306 13.53 7.87 14.06
C GLY A 306 14.71 8.01 13.10
N LEU A 307 14.44 8.44 11.87
CA LEU A 307 15.47 8.72 10.87
C LEU A 307 15.86 10.19 11.02
N LYS A 308 17.04 10.44 11.59
CA LYS A 308 17.58 11.80 11.73
C LYS A 308 18.13 12.26 10.39
N VAL A 309 17.73 13.44 9.95
CA VAL A 309 18.04 13.99 8.62
C VAL A 309 18.69 15.36 8.69
N PHE A 310 19.40 15.72 7.62
CA PHE A 310 19.80 17.10 7.34
C PHE A 310 19.49 17.46 5.87
N PRO A 311 19.32 18.76 5.53
CA PRO A 311 19.10 19.18 4.15
C PRO A 311 20.28 18.84 3.24
N SER A 312 20.02 18.20 2.10
CA SER A 312 21.06 17.71 1.18
C SER A 312 21.98 18.82 0.64
N GLN A 313 21.48 20.06 0.60
CA GLN A 313 22.24 21.22 0.14
C GLN A 313 23.41 21.61 1.06
N MET A 314 23.40 21.19 2.33
CA MET A 314 24.50 21.48 3.28
C MET A 314 25.84 20.80 2.93
N ASN A 315 25.86 19.85 1.99
CA ASN A 315 27.09 19.17 1.57
C ASN A 315 27.93 19.93 0.53
N LYS A 316 27.47 21.05 -0.04
CA LYS A 316 28.29 21.80 -1.02
C LYS A 316 29.43 22.60 -0.37
N SER A 317 29.40 22.83 0.94
CA SER A 317 30.55 23.31 1.69
C SER A 317 31.24 22.13 2.36
N ASN A 318 32.42 21.76 1.86
CA ASN A 318 33.29 20.77 2.49
C ASN A 318 33.38 21.01 4.01
N SER A 319 33.17 19.94 4.78
CA SER A 319 33.22 19.90 6.26
C SER A 319 32.01 20.49 6.99
N VAL A 320 30.87 19.80 6.94
CA VAL A 320 29.94 19.87 8.08
C VAL A 320 30.55 19.01 9.18
N SER A 321 31.17 19.64 10.17
CA SER A 321 31.54 18.97 11.41
C SER A 321 30.28 18.38 12.06
N LEU A 322 30.35 17.17 12.63
CA LEU A 322 29.28 16.57 13.43
C LEU A 322 28.69 17.53 14.48
N SER A 323 29.46 18.54 14.90
CA SER A 323 29.03 19.60 15.81
C SER A 323 28.03 20.61 15.22
N LYS A 324 27.99 20.82 13.88
CA LYS A 324 26.96 21.63 13.22
C LYS A 324 25.68 20.82 12.96
N ALA A 325 25.81 19.53 12.63
CA ALA A 325 24.66 18.62 12.46
C ALA A 325 23.83 18.47 13.75
N LYS A 326 24.47 18.55 14.93
CA LYS A 326 23.78 18.54 16.24
C LYS A 326 22.89 19.75 16.53
N LYS A 327 23.00 20.86 15.76
CA LYS A 327 22.18 22.07 16.00
C LYS A 327 20.85 22.07 15.23
N GLU A 328 20.68 21.16 14.27
CA GLU A 328 19.47 21.02 13.45
C GLU A 328 19.08 19.54 13.40
N GLU A 329 19.04 18.87 14.55
CA GLU A 329 18.59 17.48 14.62
C GLU A 329 17.08 17.42 14.36
N GLU A 330 16.71 17.03 13.15
CA GLU A 330 15.32 16.80 12.77
C GLU A 330 15.10 15.33 12.44
N ILE A 331 13.93 14.80 12.84
CA ILE A 331 13.48 13.47 12.43
C ILE A 331 12.59 13.64 11.21
N GLY A 332 13.07 13.21 10.05
CA GLY A 332 12.34 13.31 8.78
C GLY A 332 11.26 12.25 8.63
N ALA A 333 11.51 11.05 9.17
CA ALA A 333 10.53 9.96 9.21
C ALA A 333 10.71 9.08 10.44
N VAL A 334 9.66 8.36 10.79
CA VAL A 334 9.64 7.37 11.87
C VAL A 334 9.17 6.04 11.32
N ILE A 335 10.00 5.00 11.46
CA ILE A 335 9.63 3.62 11.19
C ILE A 335 9.20 2.94 12.49
N LEU A 336 8.11 2.21 12.44
CA LEU A 336 7.40 1.65 13.57
C LEU A 336 7.27 0.15 13.38
N LEU A 337 7.93 -0.62 14.23
CA LEU A 337 7.92 -2.09 14.17
C LEU A 337 7.03 -2.63 15.29
N GLU A 338 5.86 -3.15 14.94
CA GLU A 338 4.92 -3.75 15.90
C GLU A 338 5.39 -5.14 16.33
N ILE A 339 5.60 -5.34 17.63
CA ILE A 339 6.04 -6.62 18.19
C ILE A 339 4.83 -7.41 18.70
N ARG A 340 4.68 -8.66 18.23
CA ARG A 340 3.81 -9.67 18.86
C ARG A 340 4.48 -11.04 18.80
N ASP A 341 4.34 -11.81 19.88
CA ASP A 341 4.93 -13.14 20.02
C ASP A 341 6.45 -13.12 19.71
N ASP A 342 7.13 -12.09 20.22
CA ASP A 342 8.55 -11.81 20.02
C ASP A 342 9.01 -11.77 18.55
N LYS A 343 8.07 -11.44 17.64
CA LYS A 343 8.29 -11.24 16.21
C LYS A 343 7.73 -9.90 15.76
N ILE A 344 8.31 -9.35 14.70
CA ILE A 344 7.75 -8.17 14.03
C ILE A 344 6.57 -8.61 13.17
N LYS A 345 5.38 -8.07 13.44
CA LYS A 345 4.14 -8.40 12.71
C LYS A 345 3.76 -7.35 11.67
N ASN A 346 3.89 -6.08 12.04
CA ASN A 346 3.55 -4.96 11.17
C ASN A 346 4.71 -3.97 11.18
N MET A 347 4.91 -3.33 10.04
CA MET A 347 5.87 -2.25 9.85
C MET A 347 5.12 -1.08 9.24
N LEU A 348 5.29 0.09 9.85
CA LEU A 348 4.63 1.32 9.42
C LEU A 348 5.66 2.44 9.35
N VAL A 349 5.45 3.37 8.43
CA VAL A 349 6.28 4.55 8.25
C VAL A 349 5.42 5.79 8.42
N MET A 350 5.95 6.80 9.09
CA MET A 350 5.28 8.07 9.32
C MET A 350 6.26 9.20 9.00
N TYR A 351 5.96 9.98 7.99
CA TYR A 351 6.74 11.16 7.62
C TYR A 351 6.40 12.34 8.53
N LYS A 352 7.36 13.25 8.72
CA LYS A 352 7.26 14.36 9.68
C LYS A 352 5.98 15.20 9.51
N ASP A 353 5.62 15.51 8.27
CA ASP A 353 4.53 16.43 7.93
C ASP A 353 3.23 15.70 7.54
N ASP A 354 3.23 14.37 7.59
CA ASP A 354 2.09 13.54 7.18
C ASP A 354 1.18 13.15 8.35
N TRP A 355 1.50 13.51 9.59
CA TRP A 355 0.67 13.14 10.74
C TRP A 355 -0.81 13.53 10.56
N PRO A 356 -1.79 12.62 10.81
CA PRO A 356 -1.68 11.28 11.41
C PRO A 356 -1.66 10.12 10.40
N VAL A 357 -1.18 10.36 9.18
CA VAL A 357 -1.07 9.38 8.10
C VAL A 357 0.15 8.49 8.32
N VAL A 358 -0.03 7.19 8.05
CA VAL A 358 1.03 6.20 8.09
C VAL A 358 0.99 5.31 6.86
N HIS A 359 2.17 4.84 6.45
CA HIS A 359 2.41 4.04 5.26
C HIS A 359 2.75 2.61 5.66
N SER A 360 2.17 1.63 4.97
CA SER A 360 2.41 0.20 5.15
C SER A 360 2.77 -0.40 3.80
N TYR A 361 4.07 -0.56 3.55
CA TYR A 361 4.54 -1.15 2.31
C TYR A 361 4.23 -2.66 2.27
N ARG A 362 3.39 -3.09 1.33
CA ARG A 362 2.95 -4.48 1.14
C ARG A 362 2.95 -4.83 -0.35
N ASP A 363 3.96 -5.56 -0.77
CA ASP A 363 4.12 -6.12 -2.11
C ASP A 363 3.32 -7.41 -2.33
N VAL A 364 3.00 -8.13 -1.26
CA VAL A 364 2.25 -9.40 -1.31
C VAL A 364 0.80 -9.25 -1.75
N ILE A 365 0.23 -8.04 -1.65
CA ILE A 365 -1.15 -7.78 -2.06
C ILE A 365 -1.11 -7.28 -3.51
N PRO A 366 -1.59 -8.07 -4.48
CA PRO A 366 -1.51 -7.69 -5.88
C PRO A 366 -2.26 -6.38 -6.15
N PRO A 367 -1.94 -5.68 -7.25
CA PRO A 367 -2.76 -4.59 -7.72
C PRO A 367 -4.20 -5.07 -7.94
N PRO A 368 -5.19 -4.16 -7.85
CA PRO A 368 -6.58 -4.58 -7.92
C PRO A 368 -6.91 -5.23 -9.26
N ASP A 369 -7.60 -6.35 -9.20
CA ASP A 369 -8.15 -7.02 -10.37
C ASP A 369 -9.55 -6.48 -10.67
N LEU A 370 -9.76 -6.06 -11.91
CA LEU A 370 -11.05 -5.59 -12.41
C LEU A 370 -11.88 -6.70 -13.06
N SER A 371 -11.41 -7.95 -13.00
CA SER A 371 -12.13 -9.12 -13.51
C SER A 371 -13.57 -9.17 -12.99
N GLY A 372 -14.51 -9.32 -13.91
CA GLY A 372 -15.94 -9.33 -13.66
C GLY A 372 -16.61 -7.96 -13.80
N LEU A 373 -15.85 -6.86 -13.86
CA LEU A 373 -16.40 -5.53 -14.15
C LEU A 373 -16.85 -5.41 -15.61
N GLU A 374 -16.29 -6.21 -16.53
CA GLU A 374 -16.58 -6.17 -17.97
C GLU A 374 -18.07 -6.33 -18.26
N ARG A 375 -18.76 -7.14 -17.45
CA ARG A 375 -20.22 -7.37 -17.58
C ARG A 375 -21.04 -6.10 -17.40
N LEU A 376 -20.57 -5.17 -16.55
CA LEU A 376 -21.21 -3.87 -16.32
C LEU A 376 -20.80 -2.81 -17.36
N VAL A 377 -19.78 -3.10 -18.16
CA VAL A 377 -19.35 -2.28 -19.29
C VAL A 377 -20.06 -2.72 -20.58
N GLU A 378 -20.42 -4.00 -20.73
CA GLU A 378 -21.08 -4.58 -21.90
C GLU A 378 -22.62 -4.56 -21.89
N SER A 379 -23.26 -4.34 -20.73
CA SER A 379 -24.71 -4.06 -20.55
C SER A 379 -25.06 -2.58 -20.65
#